data_AF-A0A654ZMD4-F1
#
_entry.id   AF-A0A654ZMD4-F1
#
_cell.length_a   1.000
_cell.length_b   1.000
_cell.length_c   1.000
_cell.angle_alpha   90.00
_cell.angle_beta   90.00
_cell.angle_gamma   90.00
#
_symmetry.space_group_name_H-M   'P 1'
#
loop_
_entity.id
_entity.type
_entity.pdbx_description
1 polymer ?
#
loop_
_entity_poly.entity_id
_entity_poly.type
_entity_poly.pdbx_seq_one_letter_code
_entity_poly.pdbx_strand_id
1 'polypeptide(L)'
;MTADVFGAAPDVEAGQIDPLSPQHVVSLVQFLASPAAAEVNGQVFIVYGPQVTLVSPPHMERRFSADGTSWDPTELTATLRDYFAGRDPEQSFSATDLMRQ
;
A
#
# COMPACT_ATOMS: atom_id res chain seq x y z
N MET A 1 -21.04 2.83 15.54
CA MET A 1 -19.58 2.97 15.72
C MET A 1 -18.87 3.45 14.45
N THR A 2 -19.24 3.04 13.23
CA THR A 2 -18.61 3.58 11.98
C THR A 2 -19.49 4.55 11.19
N ALA A 3 -20.81 4.55 11.39
CA ALA A 3 -21.73 5.42 10.67
C ALA A 3 -21.39 6.93 10.81
N ASP A 4 -20.92 7.34 11.99
CA ASP A 4 -20.59 8.75 12.27
C ASP A 4 -19.33 9.25 11.54
N VAL A 5 -18.52 8.35 10.96
CA VAL A 5 -17.28 8.68 10.22
C VAL A 5 -17.53 8.73 8.71
N PHE A 6 -18.42 7.90 8.19
CA PHE A 6 -18.66 7.73 6.74
C PHE A 6 -19.92 8.43 6.22
N GLY A 7 -20.73 9.04 7.10
CA GLY A 7 -21.95 9.73 6.70
C GLY A 7 -23.13 8.78 6.42
N ALA A 8 -24.21 9.34 5.87
CA ALA A 8 -25.37 8.54 5.47
C ALA A 8 -25.03 7.64 4.27
N ALA A 9 -25.58 6.43 4.27
CA ALA A 9 -25.42 5.52 3.13
C ALA A 9 -25.95 6.19 1.85
N PRO A 10 -25.23 6.09 0.73
CA PRO A 10 -25.68 6.65 -0.54
C PRO A 10 -26.94 5.92 -1.02
N ASP A 11 -27.82 6.63 -1.74
CA ASP A 11 -28.94 6.04 -2.46
C ASP A 11 -28.38 5.23 -3.64
N VAL A 12 -28.21 3.92 -3.44
CA VAL A 12 -27.81 2.98 -4.50
C VAL A 12 -29.04 2.47 -5.26
N GLU A 13 -28.91 2.40 -6.59
CA GLU A 13 -29.95 1.83 -7.45
C GLU A 13 -30.24 0.36 -7.08
N ALA A 14 -31.48 -0.08 -7.30
CA ALA A 14 -31.90 -1.44 -6.98
C ALA A 14 -31.02 -2.47 -7.73
N GLY A 15 -30.34 -3.33 -6.96
CA GLY A 15 -29.44 -4.37 -7.50
C GLY A 15 -27.96 -3.97 -7.54
N GLN A 16 -27.62 -2.72 -7.21
CA GLN A 16 -26.24 -2.30 -7.02
C GLN A 16 -25.81 -2.48 -5.56
N ILE A 17 -24.54 -2.82 -5.35
CA ILE A 17 -23.92 -2.82 -4.02
C ILE A 17 -23.27 -1.46 -3.84
N ASP A 18 -23.53 -0.81 -2.69
CA ASP A 18 -22.83 0.41 -2.29
C ASP A 18 -21.31 0.20 -2.40
N PRO A 19 -20.56 1.05 -3.14
CA PRO A 19 -19.11 0.92 -3.28
C PRO A 19 -18.34 0.85 -1.95
N LEU A 20 -18.89 1.41 -0.88
CA LEU A 20 -18.31 1.36 0.47
C LEU A 20 -18.97 0.29 1.37
N SER A 21 -19.85 -0.54 0.81
CA SER A 21 -20.51 -1.61 1.53
C SER A 21 -19.47 -2.56 2.14
N PRO A 22 -19.62 -2.94 3.43
CA PRO A 22 -18.81 -3.98 4.04
C PRO A 22 -18.87 -5.32 3.28
N GLN A 23 -19.90 -5.54 2.48
CA GLN A 23 -20.07 -6.76 1.67
C GLN A 23 -18.85 -7.04 0.78
N HIS A 24 -18.22 -5.99 0.24
CA HIS A 24 -17.01 -6.10 -0.56
C HIS A 24 -15.84 -6.72 0.21
N VAL A 25 -15.69 -6.32 1.48
CA VAL A 25 -14.65 -6.85 2.38
C VAL A 25 -14.98 -8.28 2.81
N VAL A 26 -16.25 -8.55 3.12
CA VAL A 26 -16.72 -9.85 3.60
C VAL A 26 -16.41 -10.97 2.60
N SER A 27 -16.56 -10.73 1.29
CA SER A 27 -16.24 -11.73 0.26
C SER A 27 -14.78 -12.18 0.31
N LEU A 28 -13.83 -11.27 0.46
CA LEU A 28 -12.40 -11.63 0.61
C LEU A 28 -12.15 -12.39 1.91
N VAL A 29 -12.74 -11.95 3.02
CA VAL A 29 -12.59 -12.62 4.33
C VAL A 29 -13.14 -14.05 4.28
N GLN A 30 -14.28 -14.27 3.64
CA GLN A 30 -14.85 -15.62 3.46
C GLN A 30 -13.92 -16.52 2.66
N PHE A 31 -13.31 -16.01 1.58
CA PHE A 31 -12.29 -16.74 0.83
C PHE A 31 -11.09 -17.10 1.72
N LEU A 32 -10.51 -16.13 2.42
CA LEU A 32 -9.33 -16.31 3.27
C LEU A 32 -9.58 -17.26 4.46
N ALA A 33 -10.81 -17.35 4.95
CA ALA A 33 -11.22 -18.27 6.01
C ALA A 33 -11.54 -19.69 5.50
N SER A 34 -11.59 -19.89 4.19
CA SER A 34 -11.95 -21.18 3.57
C SER A 34 -10.71 -22.04 3.28
N PRO A 35 -10.88 -23.37 3.11
CA PRO A 35 -9.80 -24.24 2.64
C PRO A 35 -9.21 -23.83 1.29
N ALA A 36 -9.93 -23.05 0.47
CA ALA A 36 -9.44 -22.60 -0.83
C ALA A 36 -8.26 -21.62 -0.71
N ALA A 37 -8.07 -20.99 0.46
CA ALA A 37 -6.95 -20.10 0.74
C ALA A 37 -5.75 -20.80 1.37
N ALA A 38 -5.65 -22.14 1.29
CA ALA A 38 -4.57 -22.92 1.92
C ALA A 38 -3.15 -22.43 1.57
N GLU A 39 -2.95 -21.92 0.34
CA GLU A 39 -1.67 -21.42 -0.14
C GLU A 39 -1.49 -19.90 0.02
N VAL A 40 -2.47 -19.20 0.61
CA VAL A 40 -2.41 -17.75 0.83
C VAL A 40 -1.91 -17.47 2.24
N ASN A 41 -0.60 -17.21 2.37
CA ASN A 41 0.04 -17.01 3.67
C ASN A 41 0.93 -15.75 3.70
N GLY A 42 0.88 -15.02 4.82
CA GLY A 42 1.73 -13.83 5.06
C GLY A 42 1.50 -12.66 4.10
N GLN A 43 0.36 -12.61 3.42
CA GLN A 43 0.02 -11.58 2.44
C GLN A 43 -0.79 -10.44 3.08
N VAL A 44 -0.67 -9.24 2.50
CA VAL A 44 -1.50 -8.08 2.84
C VAL A 44 -2.33 -7.68 1.63
N PHE A 45 -3.64 -7.52 1.83
CA PHE A 45 -4.58 -7.11 0.80
C PHE A 45 -5.25 -5.79 1.18
N ILE A 46 -5.37 -4.88 0.21
CA ILE A 46 -6.26 -3.71 0.31
C ILE A 46 -7.56 -4.07 -0.41
N VAL A 47 -8.71 -3.83 0.23
CA VAL A 47 -10.03 -4.15 -0.33
C VAL A 47 -11.03 -3.05 -0.02
N TYR A 48 -11.67 -2.54 -1.06
CA TYR A 48 -12.81 -1.62 -1.03
C TYR A 48 -13.49 -1.67 -2.40
N GLY A 49 -14.82 -1.50 -2.45
CA GLY A 49 -15.57 -1.72 -3.69
C GLY A 49 -15.32 -3.10 -4.30
N PRO A 50 -15.47 -3.26 -5.63
CA PRO A 50 -15.21 -4.53 -6.31
C PRO A 50 -13.71 -4.85 -6.50
N GLN A 51 -12.80 -4.19 -5.77
CA GLN A 51 -11.35 -4.29 -5.98
C GLN A 51 -10.65 -4.98 -4.80
N VAL A 52 -9.70 -5.86 -5.13
CA VAL A 52 -8.77 -6.50 -4.19
C VAL A 52 -7.37 -6.33 -4.73
N THR A 53 -6.52 -5.61 -3.99
CA THR A 53 -5.12 -5.33 -4.36
C THR A 53 -4.19 -6.08 -3.45
N LEU A 54 -3.30 -6.92 -4.01
CA LEU A 54 -2.22 -7.56 -3.28
C LEU A 54 -1.04 -6.58 -3.11
N VAL A 55 -0.59 -6.37 -1.88
CA VAL A 55 0.51 -5.46 -1.57
C VAL A 55 1.84 -6.21 -1.65
N SER A 56 2.77 -5.74 -2.49
CA SER A 56 4.14 -6.22 -2.48
C SER A 56 4.88 -5.72 -1.23
N PRO A 57 5.82 -6.50 -0.66
CA PRO A 57 6.69 -6.00 0.38
C PRO A 57 7.54 -4.82 -0.12
N PRO A 58 8.04 -3.95 0.78
CA PRO A 58 9.05 -2.96 0.43
C PRO A 58 10.27 -3.63 -0.20
N HIS A 59 10.85 -2.98 -1.20
CA HIS A 59 12.10 -3.39 -1.82
C HIS A 59 13.18 -2.33 -1.61
N MET A 60 14.44 -2.75 -1.70
CA MET A 60 15.57 -1.82 -1.60
C MET A 60 15.63 -0.96 -2.86
N GLU A 61 15.38 0.34 -2.71
CA GLU A 61 15.52 1.30 -3.82
C GLU A 61 17.00 1.48 -4.21
N ARG A 62 17.85 1.77 -3.23
CA ARG A 62 19.27 2.01 -3.44
C ARG A 62 20.09 1.57 -2.25
N ARG A 63 21.27 1.01 -2.54
CA ARG A 63 22.33 0.79 -1.55
C ARG A 63 23.46 1.77 -1.84
N PHE A 64 23.91 2.45 -0.79
CA PHE A 64 25.11 3.27 -0.81
C PHE A 64 26.21 2.51 -0.05
N SER A 65 27.38 2.40 -0.64
CA SER A 65 28.55 1.73 -0.05
C SER A 65 29.73 2.69 -0.09
N ALA A 66 30.48 2.76 1.01
CA ALA A 66 31.77 3.45 1.04
C ALA A 66 32.82 2.58 0.36
N ASP A 67 33.86 3.20 -0.21
CA ASP A 67 35.00 2.47 -0.76
C ASP A 67 35.90 1.87 0.33
N GLY A 68 35.84 2.40 1.56
CA GLY A 68 36.59 1.94 2.74
C GLY A 68 35.78 1.09 3.72
N THR A 69 36.35 0.87 4.91
CA THR A 69 35.67 0.14 6.01
C THR A 69 34.54 0.94 6.67
N SER A 70 34.51 2.26 6.46
CA SER A 70 33.49 3.17 6.97
C SER A 70 33.36 4.38 6.04
N TRP A 71 32.18 5.01 6.05
CA TRP A 71 31.96 6.28 5.38
C TRP A 71 32.81 7.39 5.97
N ASP A 72 33.49 8.16 5.11
CA ASP A 72 33.87 9.53 5.45
C ASP A 72 32.61 10.43 5.47
N PRO A 73 32.41 11.30 6.48
CA PRO A 73 31.22 12.16 6.56
C PRO A 73 31.05 13.13 5.38
N THR A 74 32.15 13.62 4.81
CA THR A 74 32.12 14.54 3.67
C THR A 74 31.71 13.80 2.41
N GLU A 75 32.27 12.60 2.19
CA GLU A 75 31.91 11.71 1.09
C GLU A 75 30.44 11.27 1.14
N LEU A 76 29.96 10.87 2.33
CA LEU A 76 28.56 10.49 2.52
C LEU A 76 27.63 11.68 2.24
N THR A 77 27.99 12.87 2.72
CA THR A 77 27.20 14.09 2.50
C THR A 77 27.11 14.42 1.01
N ALA A 78 28.22 14.37 0.28
CA ALA A 78 28.23 14.61 -1.15
C ALA A 78 27.39 13.56 -1.89
N THR A 79 27.61 12.28 -1.60
CA THR A 79 26.89 11.16 -2.23
C THR A 79 25.38 11.27 -2.07
N LEU A 80 24.89 11.52 -0.86
CA LEU A 80 23.46 11.62 -0.61
C LEU A 80 22.88 12.92 -1.18
N ARG A 81 23.59 14.05 -1.08
CA ARG A 81 23.14 15.31 -1.66
C ARG A 81 22.97 15.18 -3.17
N ASP A 82 23.94 14.57 -3.84
CA ASP A 82 23.91 14.39 -5.29
C ASP A 82 22.82 13.40 -5.71
N TYR A 83 22.63 12.32 -4.96
CA TYR A 83 21.56 11.35 -5.24
C TYR A 83 20.16 11.96 -5.10
N PHE A 84 19.94 12.78 -4.07
CA PHE A 84 18.64 13.40 -3.81
C PHE A 84 18.45 14.73 -4.55
N ALA A 85 19.47 15.26 -5.24
CA ALA A 85 19.36 16.49 -6.00
C ALA A 85 18.34 16.35 -7.14
N GLY A 86 17.33 17.23 -7.15
CA GLY A 86 16.29 17.22 -8.17
C GLY A 86 15.33 16.04 -8.12
N ARG A 87 15.34 15.24 -7.04
CA ARG A 87 14.39 14.15 -6.85
C ARG A 87 12.96 14.69 -6.71
N ASP A 88 12.01 13.96 -7.25
CA ASP A 88 10.58 14.20 -7.04
C ASP A 88 10.24 14.17 -5.53
N PRO A 89 9.68 15.25 -4.95
CA PRO A 89 9.31 15.29 -3.53
C PRO A 89 8.23 14.26 -3.15
N GLU A 90 7.42 13.77 -4.09
CA GLU A 90 6.42 12.73 -3.82
C GLU A 90 7.05 11.33 -3.77
N GLN A 91 8.25 11.16 -4.35
CA GLN A 91 8.97 9.88 -4.38
C GLN A 91 9.65 9.58 -3.04
N SER A 92 8.84 9.17 -2.06
CA SER A 92 9.22 8.85 -0.69
C SER A 92 8.93 7.39 -0.33
N PHE A 93 9.12 7.02 0.94
CA PHE A 93 8.72 5.70 1.45
C PHE A 93 7.18 5.54 1.58
N SER A 94 6.41 6.61 1.39
CA SER A 94 4.95 6.55 1.42
C SER A 94 4.42 5.67 0.29
N ALA A 95 3.46 4.81 0.60
CA ALA A 95 2.83 3.91 -0.37
C ALA A 95 1.48 4.46 -0.87
N THR A 96 1.45 5.75 -1.23
CA THR A 96 0.23 6.44 -1.72
C THR A 96 -0.30 5.86 -3.03
N ASP A 97 0.57 5.24 -3.81
CA ASP A 97 0.28 4.70 -5.14
C ASP A 97 -0.54 3.42 -5.08
N LEU A 98 -0.62 2.78 -3.90
CA LEU A 98 -1.44 1.58 -3.69
C LEU A 98 -2.94 1.84 -3.86
N MET A 99 -3.36 3.11 -3.86
CA MET A 99 -4.76 3.54 -4.01
C MET A 99 -5.02 4.29 -5.32
N ARG A 100 -4.02 4.45 -6.21
CA ARG A 100 -4.27 5.05 -7.54
C ARG A 100 -4.95 4.04 -8.45
N GLN A 101 -5.97 4.50 -9.18
CA GLN A 101 -6.69 3.75 -10.22
C GLN A 101 -5.92 3.76 -11.54
#